data_AF-A0A537N2J1-F1
#
_entry.id   AF-A0A537N2J1-F1
#
_cell.length_a   1.000
_cell.length_b   1.000
_cell.length_c   1.000
_cell.angle_alpha   90.00
_cell.angle_beta   90.00
_cell.angle_gamma   90.00
#
_symmetry.space_group_name_H-M   'P 1'
#
loop_
_entity.id
_entity.type
_entity.pdbx_description
1 polymer ?
#
loop_
_entity_poly.entity_id
_entity_poly.type
_entity_poly.pdbx_seq_one_letter_code
_entity_poly.pdbx_strand_id
1 'polypeptide(L)'
;APDAEVIGVIDSDYMVRPDWVKGVVPYFDDAKIAYVQCPQDHRDWTGDRFKEMLNWEYAGFFDIGMCLRNEYDAIIQHGTMTLVRRT
;
A
#
# COMPACT_ATOMS: atom_id res chain seq x y z
N ALA A 1 12.16 18.54 -1.06
CA ALA A 1 11.38 18.97 0.11
C ALA A 1 12.11 18.54 1.39
N PRO A 2 13.10 19.32 1.85
CA PRO A 2 13.77 19.08 3.13
C PRO A 2 12.84 19.21 4.34
N ASP A 3 11.69 19.82 4.16
CA ASP A 3 10.60 20.08 5.09
C ASP A 3 9.51 18.99 5.12
N ALA A 4 9.57 17.99 4.24
CA ALA A 4 8.53 16.97 4.19
C ALA A 4 8.51 16.08 5.46
N GLU A 5 7.38 16.04 6.14
CA GLU A 5 7.18 15.23 7.35
C GLU A 5 6.85 13.76 7.05
N VAL A 6 6.31 13.51 5.86
CA VAL A 6 5.94 12.18 5.36
C VAL A 6 6.67 11.91 4.05
N ILE A 7 7.22 10.70 3.91
CA ILE A 7 7.96 10.24 2.74
C ILE A 7 7.14 9.15 2.07
N GLY A 8 6.84 9.33 0.78
CA GLY A 8 6.21 8.29 -0.04
C GLY A 8 7.24 7.46 -0.80
N VAL A 9 7.05 6.14 -0.83
CA VAL A 9 7.86 5.21 -1.61
C VAL A 9 6.95 4.50 -2.60
N ILE A 10 7.23 4.69 -3.89
CA ILE A 10 6.48 4.11 -5.00
C ILE A 10 7.50 3.65 -6.05
N ASP A 11 7.41 2.39 -6.45
CA ASP A 11 8.22 1.82 -7.52
C ASP A 11 7.80 2.37 -8.90
N SER A 12 8.73 2.36 -9.86
CA SER A 12 8.53 2.99 -11.18
C SER A 12 7.41 2.39 -12.03
N ASP A 13 6.96 1.17 -11.71
CA ASP A 13 5.92 0.42 -12.41
C ASP A 13 4.51 0.63 -11.80
N TYR A 14 4.42 1.26 -10.63
CA TYR A 14 3.15 1.61 -10.01
C TYR A 14 2.58 2.92 -10.55
N MET A 15 1.25 2.93 -10.75
CA MET A 15 0.49 4.13 -11.05
C MET A 15 -0.49 4.37 -9.92
N VAL A 16 -0.35 5.52 -9.25
CA VAL A 16 -1.26 5.92 -8.18
C VAL A 16 -2.39 6.79 -8.73
N ARG A 17 -3.53 6.76 -8.04
CA ARG A 17 -4.59 7.72 -8.31
C ARG A 17 -4.13 9.14 -7.93
N PRO A 18 -4.56 10.20 -8.65
CA PRO A 18 -4.18 11.58 -8.32
C PRO A 18 -4.55 12.01 -6.89
N ASP A 19 -5.56 11.38 -6.29
CA ASP A 19 -6.03 11.65 -4.93
C ASP A 19 -5.42 10.73 -3.86
N TRP A 20 -4.50 9.83 -4.23
CA TRP A 20 -3.92 8.83 -3.32
C TRP A 20 -3.29 9.48 -2.08
N VAL A 21 -2.40 10.45 -2.26
CA VAL A 21 -1.75 11.15 -1.14
C VAL A 21 -2.79 11.81 -0.23
N LYS A 22 -3.81 12.46 -0.80
CA LYS A 22 -4.88 13.11 -0.05
C LYS A 22 -5.71 12.11 0.78
N GLY A 23 -5.88 10.89 0.28
CA GLY A 23 -6.58 9.83 0.99
C GLY A 23 -5.77 9.18 2.11
N VAL A 24 -4.44 9.16 2.01
CA VAL A 24 -3.57 8.41 2.94
C VAL A 24 -2.92 9.30 4.00
N VAL A 25 -2.58 10.54 3.67
CA VAL A 25 -1.93 11.47 4.64
C VAL A 25 -2.73 11.67 5.94
N PRO A 26 -4.08 11.72 5.96
CA PRO A 26 -4.83 11.92 7.21
C PRO A 26 -4.60 10.84 8.28
N TYR A 27 -4.14 9.63 7.93
CA TYR A 27 -3.81 8.61 8.93
C TYR A 27 -2.67 9.04 9.87
N PHE A 28 -1.82 9.98 9.44
CA PHE A 28 -0.73 10.51 10.26
C PHE A 28 -1.17 11.56 11.29
N ASP A 29 -2.45 11.95 11.30
CA ASP A 29 -3.02 12.78 12.36
C ASP A 29 -2.96 12.05 13.72
N ASP A 30 -2.91 10.71 13.72
CA ASP A 30 -2.51 9.93 14.88
C ASP A 30 -0.98 9.88 15.00
N ALA A 31 -0.47 10.49 16.07
CA ALA A 31 0.95 10.52 16.40
C ALA A 31 1.56 9.12 16.62
N LYS A 32 0.77 8.07 16.83
CA LYS A 32 1.26 6.69 16.99
C LYS A 32 1.56 5.99 15.67
N ILE A 33 0.99 6.46 14.56
CA ILE A 33 1.18 5.84 13.25
C ILE A 33 2.52 6.26 12.65
N ALA A 34 3.45 5.32 12.57
CA ALA A 34 4.77 5.53 11.97
C ALA A 34 4.75 5.41 10.45
N TYR A 35 3.90 4.56 9.89
CA TYR A 35 3.76 4.36 8.46
C TYR A 35 2.38 3.80 8.09
N VAL A 36 2.01 3.96 6.83
CA VAL A 36 0.80 3.38 6.25
C VAL A 36 1.21 2.60 5.00
N GLN A 37 0.87 1.32 4.98
CA GLN A 37 1.03 0.46 3.81
C GLN A 37 -0.29 0.44 3.03
N CYS A 38 -0.27 0.91 1.79
CA CYS A 38 -1.42 0.81 0.91
C CYS A 38 -1.40 -0.52 0.13
N PRO A 39 -2.56 -0.98 -0.35
CA PRO A 39 -2.64 -2.16 -1.21
C PRO A 39 -1.77 -2.03 -2.47
N GLN A 40 -1.31 -3.17 -2.93
CA GLN A 40 -0.60 -3.35 -4.19
C GLN A 40 -1.43 -4.27 -5.07
N ASP A 41 -1.45 -4.00 -6.38
CA ASP A 41 -2.18 -4.84 -7.31
C ASP A 41 -1.52 -4.84 -8.69
N HIS A 42 -1.69 -5.94 -9.39
CA HIS A 42 -1.22 -6.11 -10.75
C HIS A 42 -2.31 -5.71 -11.74
N ARG A 43 -1.88 -5.26 -12.92
CA ARG A 43 -2.78 -4.97 -14.05
C ARG A 43 -2.68 -6.07 -15.10
N ASP A 44 -3.57 -6.01 -16.08
CA ASP A 44 -3.52 -6.83 -17.31
C ASP A 44 -3.54 -8.35 -17.07
N TRP A 45 -4.12 -8.78 -15.95
CA TRP A 45 -4.35 -10.20 -15.67
C TRP A 45 -5.58 -10.76 -16.39
N THR A 46 -6.56 -9.91 -16.71
CA THR A 46 -7.83 -10.30 -17.35
C THR A 46 -7.63 -10.82 -18.77
N GLY A 47 -8.37 -11.86 -19.17
CA GLY A 47 -8.35 -12.39 -20.53
C GLY A 47 -7.35 -13.54 -20.74
N ASP A 48 -6.60 -13.90 -19.70
CA ASP A 48 -5.75 -15.08 -19.64
C ASP A 48 -6.05 -15.83 -18.34
N ARG A 49 -6.57 -17.06 -18.46
CA ARG A 49 -7.00 -17.85 -17.29
C ARG A 49 -5.88 -18.15 -16.31
N PHE A 50 -4.65 -18.33 -16.80
CA PHE A 50 -3.53 -18.60 -15.92
C PHE A 50 -3.16 -17.35 -15.12
N LYS A 51 -3.09 -16.19 -15.78
CA LYS A 51 -2.84 -14.91 -15.09
C LYS A 51 -3.96 -14.54 -14.11
N GLU A 52 -5.22 -14.79 -14.49
CA GLU A 52 -6.38 -14.64 -13.60
C GLU A 52 -6.22 -15.46 -12.32
N MET A 53 -5.84 -16.73 -12.43
CA MET A 53 -5.61 -17.60 -11.27
C MET A 53 -4.47 -17.08 -10.38
N LEU A 54 -3.36 -16.65 -10.97
CA LEU A 54 -2.24 -16.07 -10.22
C LEU A 54 -2.65 -14.78 -9.51
N ASN A 55 -3.45 -13.93 -10.16
CA ASN A 55 -3.94 -12.70 -9.56
C ASN A 55 -4.80 -12.98 -8.32
N TRP A 56 -5.70 -13.97 -8.39
CA TRP A 56 -6.55 -14.33 -7.25
C TRP A 56 -5.79 -14.97 -6.09
N GLU A 57 -4.73 -15.73 -6.37
CA GLU A 57 -3.84 -16.24 -5.34
C GLU A 57 -3.13 -15.09 -4.61
N TYR A 58 -2.60 -14.12 -5.35
CA TYR A 58 -1.97 -12.92 -4.82
C TYR A 58 -2.95 -12.03 -4.03
N ALA A 59 -4.17 -11.81 -4.53
CA ALA A 59 -5.18 -10.94 -3.94
C ALA A 59 -5.54 -11.34 -2.51
N GLY A 60 -5.57 -12.65 -2.20
CA GLY A 60 -5.88 -13.13 -0.85
C GLY A 60 -4.97 -12.56 0.23
N PHE A 61 -3.70 -12.31 -0.09
CA PHE A 61 -2.78 -11.71 0.86
C PHE A 61 -3.10 -10.23 1.15
N PHE A 62 -3.48 -9.44 0.15
CA PHE A 62 -3.78 -8.01 0.33
C PHE A 62 -5.19 -7.76 0.85
N ASP A 63 -6.17 -8.51 0.37
CA ASP A 63 -7.58 -8.33 0.75
C ASP A 63 -7.87 -8.90 2.15
N ILE A 64 -7.16 -9.96 2.55
CA ILE A 64 -7.39 -10.64 3.84
C ILE A 64 -6.16 -10.54 4.74
N GLY A 65 -5.00 -10.97 4.25
CA GLY A 65 -3.79 -11.11 5.06
C GLY A 65 -3.26 -9.79 5.65
N MET A 66 -3.30 -8.72 4.87
CA MET A 66 -2.86 -7.38 5.27
C MET A 66 -3.87 -6.70 6.18
N CYS A 67 -5.16 -6.80 5.86
CA CYS A 67 -6.25 -6.31 6.70
C CYS A 67 -6.19 -6.95 8.09
N LEU A 68 -6.07 -8.28 8.16
CA LEU A 68 -5.97 -8.98 9.43
C LEU A 68 -4.75 -8.53 10.24
N ARG A 69 -3.58 -8.38 9.60
CA ARG A 69 -2.37 -7.89 10.27
C ARG A 69 -2.54 -6.50 10.85
N ASN A 70 -3.25 -5.61 10.15
CA ASN A 70 -3.56 -4.28 10.66
C ASN A 70 -4.37 -4.33 11.96
N GLU A 71 -5.36 -5.23 12.07
CA GLU A 71 -6.16 -5.41 13.30
C GLU A 71 -5.32 -5.84 14.52
N TYR A 72 -4.15 -6.44 14.30
CA TYR A 72 -3.24 -6.89 15.35
C TYR A 72 -1.98 -6.02 15.48
N ASP A 73 -1.97 -4.82 14.88
CA ASP A 73 -0.79 -3.92 14.88
C ASP A 73 0.48 -4.63 14.37
N ALA A 74 0.30 -5.54 13.41
CA ALA A 74 1.33 -6.42 12.86
C ALA A 74 1.48 -6.22 11.34
N ILE A 75 1.10 -5.05 10.85
CA ILE A 75 1.25 -4.68 9.44
C ILE A 75 2.73 -4.72 9.05
N ILE A 76 3.00 -5.06 7.80
CA ILE A 76 4.36 -5.16 7.25
C ILE A 76 4.48 -4.26 6.03
N GLN A 77 5.68 -3.69 5.84
CA GLN A 77 6.02 -2.85 4.70
C GLN A 77 6.66 -3.70 3.60
N HIS A 78 6.26 -3.48 2.34
CA HIS A 78 6.66 -4.32 1.20
C HIS A 78 7.41 -3.55 0.10
N GLY A 79 8.26 -2.60 0.47
CA GLY A 79 9.09 -1.83 -0.48
C GLY A 79 8.40 -0.69 -1.23
N THR A 80 7.11 -0.80 -1.56
CA THR A 80 6.37 0.19 -2.38
C THR A 80 4.98 0.51 -1.81
N MET A 81 4.28 1.45 -2.44
CA MET A 81 2.92 1.87 -2.08
C MET A 81 2.79 2.21 -0.59
N THR A 82 3.79 2.88 -0.03
CA THR A 82 3.83 3.22 1.39
C THR A 82 4.09 4.70 1.62
N LEU A 83 3.50 5.24 2.68
CA LEU A 83 3.87 6.51 3.27
C LEU A 83 4.50 6.24 4.64
N VAL A 84 5.60 6.91 4.95
CA VAL A 84 6.37 6.74 6.19
C VAL A 84 6.60 8.11 6.82
N ARG A 85 6.34 8.24 8.13
CA ARG A 85 6.71 9.44 8.86
C ARG A 85 8.24 9.52 8.94
N ARG A 86 8.80 10.70 8.65
CA ARG A 86 10.26 10.89 8.61
C ARG A 86 10.90 10.70 9.99
N THR A 87 10.20 11.07 11.06
CA THR A 87 10.71 11.09 12.44
C THR A 87 9.68 10.54 13.42
#